data_AF-A0A656JU29-F1
#
_entry.id   AF-A0A656JU29-F1
#
_cell.length_a   1.000
_cell.length_b   1.000
_cell.length_c   1.000
_cell.angle_alpha   90.00
_cell.angle_beta   90.00
_cell.angle_gamma   90.00
#
_symmetry.space_group_name_H-M   'P 1'
#
loop_
_entity.id
_entity.type
_entity.pdbx_description
1 polymer ?
#
loop_
_entity_poly.entity_id
_entity_poly.type
_entity_poly.pdbx_seq_one_letter_code
_entity_poly.pdbx_strand_id
1 'polypeptide(L)'
;MTGTTAARIAKRFVGLSLEQRQQFLARLRQEGKDFSLLPVPVSRHDFSAIPLSFAQQRLLFLWQLDPLSDAYKMTTGLRLQGPLNES
;
A
#
# COMPACT_ATOMS: atom_id res chain seq x y z
N MET A 1 11.67 -9.86 -15.83
CA MET A 1 10.51 -10.29 -15.01
C MET A 1 9.25 -9.76 -15.68
N THR A 2 8.44 -10.63 -16.27
CA THR A 2 7.23 -10.27 -17.02
C THR A 2 6.11 -9.88 -16.05
N GLY A 3 5.89 -8.57 -15.88
CA GLY A 3 4.71 -8.09 -15.14
C GLY A 3 3.43 -8.44 -15.90
N THR A 4 2.44 -9.00 -15.20
CA THR A 4 1.12 -9.27 -15.78
C THR A 4 0.50 -7.98 -16.32
N THR A 5 -0.41 -8.07 -17.31
CA THR A 5 -1.10 -6.90 -17.87
C THR A 5 -1.77 -6.06 -16.78
N ALA A 6 -2.37 -6.70 -15.78
CA ALA A 6 -2.96 -6.05 -14.61
C ALA A 6 -1.93 -5.24 -13.80
N ALA A 7 -0.73 -5.79 -13.55
CA ALA A 7 0.34 -5.10 -12.83
C ALA A 7 0.83 -3.85 -13.57
N ARG A 8 0.90 -3.91 -14.91
CA ARG A 8 1.28 -2.76 -15.75
C ARG A 8 0.22 -1.66 -15.77
N ILE A 9 -1.06 -2.03 -15.78
CA ILE A 9 -2.17 -1.07 -15.64
C ILE A 9 -2.11 -0.38 -14.27
N ALA A 10 -1.91 -1.17 -13.21
CA ALA A 10 -1.80 -0.64 -11.85
C ALA A 10 -0.59 0.31 -11.70
N LYS A 11 0.59 -0.04 -12.22
CA LYS A 11 1.78 0.85 -12.17
C LYS A 11 1.51 2.16 -12.91
N ARG A 12 0.88 2.11 -14.08
CA ARG A 12 0.56 3.31 -14.86
C ARG A 12 -0.46 4.21 -14.17
N PHE A 13 -1.46 3.63 -13.49
CA PHE A 13 -2.48 4.38 -12.75
C PHE A 13 -1.88 5.32 -11.69
N VAL A 14 -0.81 4.90 -11.00
CA VAL A 14 -0.15 5.74 -9.98
C VAL A 14 0.57 6.94 -10.60
N GLY A 15 1.04 6.84 -11.84
CA GLY A 15 1.67 7.97 -12.53
C GLY A 15 0.68 9.02 -13.08
N LEU A 16 -0.62 8.72 -13.10
CA LEU A 16 -1.64 9.63 -13.67
C LEU A 16 -1.91 10.84 -12.77
N SER A 17 -2.26 11.98 -13.38
CA SER A 17 -2.78 13.14 -12.66
C SER A 17 -4.11 12.83 -11.98
N LEU A 18 -4.54 13.66 -11.03
CA LEU A 18 -5.81 13.47 -10.32
C LEU A 18 -7.00 13.40 -11.28
N GLU A 19 -7.06 14.30 -12.26
CA GLU A 19 -8.11 14.33 -13.28
C GLU A 19 -8.11 13.06 -14.15
N GLN A 20 -6.93 12.63 -14.60
CA GLN A 20 -6.77 11.41 -15.40
C GLN A 20 -7.18 10.15 -14.62
N ARG A 21 -6.87 10.08 -13.32
CA ARG A 21 -7.33 8.98 -12.45
C ARG A 21 -8.84 8.95 -12.35
N GLN A 22 -9.49 10.11 -12.19
CA GLN A 22 -10.95 10.21 -12.11
C GLN A 22 -11.60 9.75 -13.42
N GLN A 23 -11.12 10.22 -14.57
CA GLN A 23 -11.64 9.80 -15.88
C GLN A 23 -11.45 8.29 -16.12
N PHE A 24 -10.30 7.74 -15.72
CA PHE A 24 -10.02 6.31 -15.84
C PHE A 24 -10.98 5.46 -14.99
N LEU A 25 -11.21 5.84 -13.73
CA LEU A 25 -12.15 5.14 -12.84
C LEU A 25 -13.60 5.25 -13.33
N ALA A 26 -13.98 6.40 -13.89
CA ALA A 26 -15.31 6.58 -14.48
C ALA A 26 -15.54 5.63 -15.66
N ARG A 27 -14.55 5.48 -16.56
CA ARG A 27 -14.63 4.54 -17.68
C ARG A 27 -14.69 3.08 -17.23
N LEU A 28 -13.89 2.70 -16.22
CA LEU A 28 -13.95 1.33 -15.68
C LEU A 28 -15.32 0.98 -15.11
N ARG A 29 -15.98 1.92 -14.44
CA ARG A 29 -17.36 1.76 -13.94
C ARG A 29 -18.34 1.59 -15.09
N GLN A 30 -18.21 2.36 -16.17
CA GLN A 30 -19.07 2.22 -17.36
C GLN A 30 -18.90 0.87 -18.06
N GLU A 31 -17.69 0.33 -18.08
CA GLU A 31 -17.39 -0.98 -18.67
C GLU A 31 -17.72 -2.17 -17.73
N GLY A 32 -18.25 -1.92 -16.53
CA GLY A 32 -18.57 -2.97 -15.55
C GLY A 32 -17.34 -3.71 -15.01
N LYS A 33 -16.15 -3.11 -15.10
CA LYS A 33 -14.89 -3.72 -14.66
C LYS A 33 -14.57 -3.33 -13.22
N ASP A 34 -14.24 -4.33 -12.41
CA ASP A 34 -13.89 -4.11 -11.02
C ASP A 34 -12.41 -3.74 -10.84
N PHE A 35 -12.18 -2.51 -10.37
CA PHE A 35 -10.84 -1.99 -10.09
C PHE A 35 -10.20 -2.64 -8.86
N SER A 36 -10.99 -3.20 -7.94
CA SER A 36 -10.49 -3.84 -6.71
C SER A 36 -9.69 -5.12 -7.01
N LEU A 37 -9.89 -5.71 -8.19
CA LEU A 37 -9.16 -6.88 -8.68
C LEU A 37 -7.75 -6.54 -9.20
N LEU A 38 -7.43 -5.25 -9.38
CA LEU A 38 -6.08 -4.86 -9.77
C LEU A 38 -5.13 -5.00 -8.57
N PRO A 39 -3.93 -5.54 -8.78
CA PRO A 39 -2.94 -5.64 -7.71
C PRO A 39 -2.54 -4.24 -7.26
N VAL A 40 -2.27 -4.09 -5.94
CA VAL A 40 -1.69 -2.86 -5.40
C VAL A 40 -0.33 -2.65 -6.07
N PRO A 41 -0.15 -1.58 -6.85
CA PRO A 41 1.09 -1.36 -7.57
C PRO A 41 2.21 -1.02 -6.60
N VAL A 42 3.36 -1.66 -6.76
CA VAL A 42 4.55 -1.30 -6.00
C VAL A 42 5.18 -0.06 -6.63
N SER A 43 4.77 1.12 -6.19
CA SER A 43 5.24 2.40 -6.72
C SER A 43 6.58 2.87 -6.15
N ARG A 44 7.13 2.13 -5.18
CA ARG A 44 8.25 2.58 -4.34
C ARG A 44 9.65 2.22 -4.86
N HIS A 45 9.76 1.37 -5.90
CA HIS A 45 11.04 0.93 -6.46
C HIS A 45 11.75 1.98 -7.32
N ASP A 46 11.04 3.04 -7.74
CA ASP A 46 11.63 4.08 -8.58
C ASP A 46 12.48 5.08 -7.75
N PHE A 47 12.51 4.94 -6.42
CA PHE A 47 13.33 5.75 -5.50
C PHE A 47 14.48 4.91 -4.92
N SER A 48 15.71 5.38 -5.06
CA SER A 48 16.91 4.72 -4.49
C SER A 48 16.92 4.73 -2.96
N ALA A 49 16.29 5.73 -2.34
CA ALA A 49 16.03 5.80 -0.91
C ALA A 49 14.76 6.64 -0.65
N ILE A 50 13.94 6.21 0.31
CA ILE A 50 12.75 6.96 0.73
C ILE A 50 13.06 7.58 2.10
N PRO A 51 13.02 8.91 2.25
CA PRO A 51 13.28 9.53 3.54
C PRO A 51 12.18 9.14 4.54
N LEU A 52 12.58 8.91 5.79
CA LEU A 52 11.64 8.72 6.88
C LEU A 52 10.79 9.98 7.05
N SER A 53 9.49 9.80 7.30
CA SER A 53 8.64 10.90 7.73
C SER A 53 9.13 11.46 9.07
N PHE A 54 8.77 12.70 9.40
CA PHE A 54 9.14 13.30 10.67
C PHE A 54 8.73 12.44 11.88
N ALA A 55 7.53 11.85 11.84
CA ALA A 55 7.05 10.94 12.88
C ALA A 55 7.91 9.67 12.99
N GLN A 56 8.35 9.10 11.86
CA GLN A 56 9.24 7.93 11.84
C GLN A 56 10.64 8.27 12.35
N GLN A 57 11.19 9.43 11.99
CA GLN A 57 12.49 9.90 12.50
C GLN A 57 12.46 10.07 14.02
N ARG A 58 11.41 10.72 14.54
CA ARG A 58 11.23 10.90 15.99
C ARG A 58 11.09 9.55 16.71
N LEU A 59 10.30 8.64 16.17
CA LEU A 59 10.13 7.30 16.74
C LEU A 59 11.46 6.53 16.76
N LEU A 60 12.21 6.58 15.65
CA LEU A 60 13.52 5.93 15.54
C LEU A 60 14.51 6.49 16.57
N PHE A 61 14.56 7.82 16.72
CA PHE A 61 15.41 8.48 17.72
C PHE A 61 15.07 8.01 19.15
N LEU A 62 13.79 7.95 19.51
CA LEU A 62 13.36 7.48 20.83
C LEU A 62 13.69 6.00 21.05
N TRP A 63 13.44 5.15 20.05
CA TRP A 63 13.77 3.73 20.11
C TRP A 63 15.27 3.48 20.28
N GLN A 64 16.13 4.30 19.67
CA GLN A 64 17.58 4.19 19.84
C GLN A 64 18.07 4.47 21.27
N LEU A 65 17.31 5.23 22.07
CA LEU A 65 17.65 5.53 23.46
C LEU A 65 17.30 4.36 24.41
N ASP A 66 16.28 3.57 24.08
CA ASP A 66 15.87 2.40 24.85
C ASP A 66 15.35 1.28 23.91
N PRO A 67 16.26 0.52 23.28
CA PRO A 67 15.89 -0.45 22.25
C PRO A 67 15.21 -1.71 22.81
N LEU A 68 15.34 -1.96 24.11
CA LEU A 68 14.70 -3.09 24.80
C LEU A 68 13.27 -2.76 25.23
N SER A 69 12.86 -1.50 25.11
CA SER A 69 11.51 -1.04 25.46
C SER A 69 10.43 -1.65 24.58
N ASP A 70 9.34 -2.11 25.20
CA ASP A 70 8.12 -2.48 24.50
C ASP A 70 7.24 -1.28 24.11
N ALA A 71 7.58 -0.07 24.57
CA ALA A 71 6.78 1.16 24.37
C ALA A 71 6.56 1.52 22.89
N TYR A 72 7.40 1.00 21.99
CA TYR A 72 7.36 1.28 20.55
C TYR A 72 6.71 0.16 19.73
N LYS A 73 6.17 -0.87 20.40
CA LYS A 73 5.43 -1.97 19.76
C LYS A 73 3.93 -1.66 19.79
N MET A 74 3.26 -1.81 18.65
CA MET A 74 1.80 -1.74 18.58
C MET A 74 1.24 -3.15 18.48
N THR A 75 0.64 -3.64 19.56
CA THR A 75 0.01 -4.97 19.61
C THR A 75 -1.50 -4.83 19.53
N THR A 76 -2.17 -5.66 18.73
CA THR A 76 -3.63 -5.73 18.68
C THR A 76 -4.08 -7.18 18.55
N GLY A 77 -5.28 -7.48 19.03
CA GLY A 77 -5.92 -8.78 18.91
C GLY A 77 -7.19 -8.66 18.08
N LEU A 78 -7.43 -9.63 17.20
CA LEU A 78 -8.64 -9.69 16.39
C LEU A 78 -9.47 -10.90 16.80
N ARG A 79 -10.78 -10.70 16.98
CA ARG A 79 -11.74 -11.79 17.17
C ARG A 79 -12.46 -12.05 15.85
N LEU A 80 -12.18 -13.19 15.25
CA LEU A 80 -12.90 -13.66 14.07
C LEU A 80 -14.12 -14.47 14.52
N GLN A 81 -15.25 -14.32 13.82
CA GLN A 81 -16.47 -15.08 14.07
C GLN A 81 -16.90 -15.76 12.77
N GLY A 82 -17.13 -17.07 12.85
CA GLY A 82 -17.46 -17.92 11.69
C GLY A 82 -16.34 -18.89 11.32
N PRO A 83 -16.54 -19.70 10.26
CA PRO A 83 -15.54 -20.64 9.78
C PRO A 83 -14.32 -19.87 9.23
N LEU A 84 -13.13 -20.15 9.77
CA LEU A 84 -11.87 -19.68 9.25
C LEU A 84 -11.38 -20.65 8.17
N ASN A 85 -11.16 -20.15 6.95
CA ASN A 85 -10.48 -20.92 5.90
C ASN A 85 -9.02 -20.47 5.85
N GLU A 86 -8.09 -21.39 6.09
CA GLU A 86 -6.64 -21.14 6.14
C GLU A 86 -5.94 -21.37 4.80
N SER A 87 -6.69 -21.70 3.75
CA SER A 87 -6.17 -22.19 2.46
C SER A 87 -5.98 -21.11 1.41
#